data_AF-A0A9J6CY03-F1
#
_entry.id   AF-A0A9J6CY03-F1
#
_cell.length_a   1.000
_cell.length_b   1.000
_cell.length_c   1.000
_cell.angle_alpha   90.00
_cell.angle_beta   90.00
_cell.angle_gamma   90.00
#
_symmetry.space_group_name_H-M   'P 1'
#
loop_
_entity.id
_entity.type
_entity.pdbx_description
1 polymer ?
#
loop_
_entity_poly.entity_id
_entity_poly.type
_entity_poly.pdbx_seq_one_letter_code
_entity_poly.pdbx_strand_id
1 'polypeptide(L)'
;MTRMKQLVFSEMALGTMTKLNDDERLAVETGSRCRASVRNVDASTAMLMRATARNLSLLRLCSVYYQSTAAVAVEPVRNPDIAYTQIFINNGWHNSASGKTFPTVNPTSGEVIAHVQEGDKADVDKAVQAAKKAFELGSEWRTMDASDRGILLNRLADLIERDRCLIAWNFPALMQAWKLGPALAMGNTVVMKPAEQTPLSALHVASLVAEAGFPPGVVNVVPGMGPTAGAAIAAHRDVDKIAFTGSTETKLQQMRS
;
A
#
# COMPACT_ATOMS: atom_id res chain seq x y z
N MET A 1 0.26 7.04 -29.49
CA MET A 1 1.09 6.99 -28.27
C MET A 1 0.26 7.46 -27.10
N THR A 2 -0.29 6.51 -26.35
CA THR A 2 -1.35 6.72 -25.35
C THR A 2 -0.75 7.26 -24.04
N ARG A 3 -1.23 8.41 -23.56
CA ARG A 3 -0.76 9.05 -22.32
C ARG A 3 -0.90 8.09 -21.13
N MET A 4 0.21 7.64 -20.55
CA MET A 4 0.25 7.07 -19.19
C MET A 4 0.31 8.20 -18.16
N LYS A 5 -0.26 7.96 -16.99
CA LYS A 5 -1.01 8.94 -16.18
C LYS A 5 -0.56 8.84 -14.72
N GLN A 6 -0.31 9.97 -14.06
CA GLN A 6 0.02 9.97 -12.63
C GLN A 6 -1.07 9.27 -11.83
N LEU A 7 -0.69 8.29 -11.00
CA LEU A 7 -1.64 7.49 -10.22
C LEU A 7 -1.54 7.92 -8.76
N VAL A 8 -2.63 8.46 -8.21
CA VAL A 8 -2.69 8.82 -6.80
C VAL A 8 -3.60 7.86 -6.05
N PHE A 9 -3.10 7.32 -4.95
CA PHE A 9 -3.77 6.30 -4.15
C PHE A 9 -4.32 6.88 -2.85
N SER A 10 -5.63 6.69 -2.60
CA SER A 10 -6.30 7.17 -1.39
C SER A 10 -6.95 6.02 -0.61
N GLU A 11 -6.58 5.96 0.67
CA GLU A 11 -7.21 5.34 1.85
C GLU A 11 -7.48 3.83 1.89
N MET A 12 -7.27 3.27 3.10
CA MET A 12 -7.84 2.01 3.63
C MET A 12 -8.64 2.38 4.89
N ALA A 13 -9.94 2.62 4.77
CA ALA A 13 -10.80 2.68 5.95
C ALA A 13 -11.05 1.23 6.41
N LEU A 14 -10.46 0.81 7.53
CA LEU A 14 -10.88 -0.38 8.30
C LEU A 14 -12.25 -0.15 8.99
N GLY A 15 -13.17 0.54 8.32
CA GLY A 15 -14.43 1.06 8.87
C GLY A 15 -15.53 0.02 9.08
N THR A 16 -15.25 -1.29 9.04
CA THR A 16 -16.27 -2.33 9.21
C THR A 16 -15.88 -3.51 10.10
N MET A 17 -14.78 -3.44 10.86
CA MET A 17 -14.44 -4.47 11.87
C MET A 17 -14.74 -4.04 13.32
N THR A 18 -15.41 -2.91 13.55
CA THR A 18 -15.79 -2.42 14.90
C THR A 18 -17.27 -2.58 15.25
N LYS A 19 -18.07 -3.25 14.39
CA LYS A 19 -19.40 -3.74 14.76
C LYS A 19 -19.48 -5.24 14.52
N LEU A 20 -18.69 -6.01 15.26
CA LEU A 20 -19.09 -7.38 15.57
C LEU A 20 -20.33 -7.23 16.47
N ASN A 21 -21.48 -7.69 16.00
CA ASN A 21 -22.67 -7.78 16.85
C ASN A 21 -22.34 -8.71 18.04
N ASP A 22 -22.95 -8.47 19.20
CA ASP A 22 -22.67 -9.24 20.43
C ASP A 22 -22.77 -10.78 20.23
N ASP A 23 -23.54 -11.23 19.24
CA ASP A 23 -23.67 -12.64 18.84
C ASP A 23 -22.40 -13.24 18.20
N GLU A 24 -21.58 -12.44 17.49
CA GLU A 24 -20.35 -12.93 16.83
C GLU A 24 -19.16 -13.00 17.79
N ARG A 25 -19.19 -12.22 18.88
CA ARG A 25 -18.21 -12.30 19.98
C ARG A 25 -18.26 -13.66 20.67
N LEU A 26 -19.48 -14.19 20.87
CA LEU A 26 -19.69 -15.49 21.51
C LEU A 26 -19.18 -16.67 20.66
N ALA A 27 -19.23 -16.54 19.33
CA ALA A 27 -18.77 -17.58 18.40
C ALA A 27 -17.23 -17.74 18.37
N VAL A 28 -16.49 -16.65 18.61
CA VAL A 28 -15.03 -16.69 18.71
C VAL A 28 -14.57 -17.28 20.04
N GLU A 29 -15.28 -17.02 21.13
CA GLU A 29 -14.95 -17.55 22.47
C GLU A 29 -15.25 -19.05 22.65
N THR A 30 -16.17 -19.62 21.87
CA THR A 30 -16.65 -21.01 22.05
C THR A 30 -16.15 -22.03 21.02
N GLY A 31 -15.25 -21.65 20.10
CA GLY A 31 -14.56 -22.60 19.20
C GLY A 31 -15.49 -23.52 18.38
N SER A 32 -16.71 -23.07 18.09
CA SER A 32 -17.72 -23.90 17.41
C SER A 32 -17.73 -23.59 15.90
N ARG A 33 -17.58 -24.64 15.08
CA ARG A 33 -17.58 -24.57 13.61
C ARG A 33 -18.86 -23.94 13.05
N CYS A 34 -18.83 -22.65 12.70
CA CYS A 34 -19.86 -22.05 11.85
C CYS A 34 -19.58 -22.38 10.38
N ARG A 35 -20.35 -23.34 9.86
CA ARG A 35 -20.38 -23.74 8.45
C ARG A 35 -21.49 -22.92 7.76
N ALA A 36 -21.17 -21.76 7.17
CA ALA A 36 -22.12 -21.04 6.30
C ALA A 36 -21.45 -20.13 5.25
N SER A 37 -21.69 -20.49 3.98
CA SER A 37 -21.83 -19.62 2.80
C SER A 37 -20.66 -18.73 2.34
N VAL A 38 -19.63 -19.35 1.74
CA VAL A 38 -18.85 -18.71 0.66
C VAL A 38 -19.56 -18.97 -0.66
N ARG A 39 -20.53 -18.13 -1.03
CA ARG A 39 -21.02 -18.01 -2.41
C ARG A 39 -20.85 -16.56 -2.84
N ASN A 40 -19.71 -16.30 -3.47
CA ASN A 40 -19.53 -15.37 -4.60
C ASN A 40 -18.02 -15.22 -4.83
N VAL A 41 -17.43 -16.25 -5.45
CA VAL A 41 -16.15 -16.10 -6.16
C VAL A 41 -16.51 -15.86 -7.61
N ASP A 42 -16.16 -14.67 -8.09
CA ASP A 42 -16.38 -14.18 -9.44
C ASP A 42 -15.94 -15.21 -10.50
N ALA A 43 -16.77 -15.41 -11.52
CA ALA A 43 -16.69 -16.47 -12.54
C ALA A 43 -15.38 -16.46 -13.35
N SER A 44 -14.61 -15.38 -13.29
CA SER A 44 -13.30 -15.25 -13.94
C SER A 44 -12.24 -16.15 -13.32
N THR A 45 -12.33 -16.44 -12.01
CA THR A 45 -11.33 -17.24 -11.27
C THR A 45 -11.46 -18.74 -11.59
N ALA A 46 -12.68 -19.20 -11.87
CA ALA A 46 -12.96 -20.60 -12.19
C ALA A 46 -12.50 -21.01 -13.60
N MET A 47 -12.35 -20.05 -14.52
CA MET A 47 -11.95 -20.30 -15.91
C MET A 47 -10.43 -20.54 -16.02
N LEU A 48 -9.62 -19.81 -15.24
CA LEU A 48 -8.15 -19.93 -15.24
C LEU A 48 -7.67 -21.28 -14.68
N MET A 49 -8.38 -21.83 -13.69
CA MET A 49 -8.08 -23.17 -13.14
C MET A 49 -8.49 -24.33 -14.06
N ARG A 50 -9.43 -24.13 -15.00
CA ARG A 50 -9.84 -25.18 -15.95
C ARG A 50 -8.92 -25.28 -17.17
N ALA A 51 -8.20 -24.21 -17.50
CA ALA A 51 -7.28 -24.17 -18.63
C ALA A 51 -5.93 -24.87 -18.34
N THR A 52 -5.53 -25.00 -17.08
CA THR A 52 -4.24 -25.59 -16.66
C THR A 52 -4.29 -27.10 -16.42
N ALA A 53 -5.46 -27.74 -16.49
CA ALA A 53 -5.64 -29.15 -16.18
C ALA A 53 -5.30 -30.16 -17.31
N ARG A 54 -4.75 -29.71 -18.46
CA ARG A 54 -4.52 -30.58 -19.64
C ARG A 54 -3.09 -31.07 -19.87
N ASN A 55 -2.11 -30.70 -19.05
CA ASN A 55 -0.73 -31.18 -19.21
C ASN A 55 -0.12 -31.62 -17.87
N LEU A 56 -0.36 -32.88 -17.52
CA LEU A 56 0.05 -33.51 -16.26
C LEU A 56 1.57 -33.66 -16.09
N SER A 57 2.37 -33.51 -17.15
CA SER A 57 3.83 -33.72 -17.11
C SER A 57 4.63 -32.51 -16.59
N LEU A 58 4.10 -31.29 -16.70
CA LEU A 58 4.77 -30.07 -16.22
C LEU A 58 4.52 -29.77 -14.72
N LEU A 59 3.47 -30.35 -14.14
CA LEU A 59 3.17 -30.20 -12.71
C LEU A 59 4.21 -30.87 -11.80
N ARG A 60 4.97 -31.86 -12.30
CA ARG A 60 6.05 -32.49 -11.53
C ARG A 60 7.29 -31.62 -11.38
N LEU A 61 7.58 -30.74 -12.34
CA LEU A 61 8.72 -29.81 -12.26
C LEU A 61 8.40 -28.61 -11.36
N CYS A 62 7.15 -28.15 -11.33
CA CYS A 62 6.73 -27.03 -10.49
C CYS A 62 6.56 -27.43 -9.01
N SER A 63 6.14 -28.68 -8.73
CA SER A 63 5.98 -29.20 -7.36
C SER A 63 7.32 -29.32 -6.60
N VAL A 64 8.41 -29.64 -7.31
CA VAL A 64 9.74 -29.81 -6.68
C VAL A 64 10.37 -28.46 -6.30
N TYR A 65 10.01 -27.35 -6.97
CA TYR A 65 10.53 -26.02 -6.62
C TYR A 65 9.78 -25.33 -5.47
N TYR A 66 8.56 -25.78 -5.13
CA TYR A 66 7.75 -25.18 -4.07
C TYR A 66 8.01 -25.76 -2.67
N GLN A 67 8.88 -26.78 -2.54
CA GLN A 67 9.11 -27.49 -1.28
C GLN A 67 10.55 -27.39 -0.72
N SER A 68 11.32 -26.35 -1.04
CA SER A 68 12.66 -26.20 -0.45
C SER A 68 13.09 -24.76 -0.12
N THR A 69 12.24 -24.03 0.58
CA THR A 69 12.72 -23.25 1.72
C THR A 69 11.75 -23.56 2.86
N ALA A 70 12.23 -24.25 3.88
CA ALA A 70 11.52 -24.21 5.16
C ALA A 70 11.39 -22.73 5.51
N ALA A 71 10.17 -22.20 5.49
CA ALA A 71 9.90 -20.86 5.96
C ALA A 71 10.38 -20.82 7.41
N VAL A 72 11.57 -20.26 7.65
CA VAL A 72 12.07 -20.03 8.99
C VAL A 72 11.00 -19.20 9.67
N ALA A 73 10.30 -19.77 10.66
CA ALA A 73 9.38 -19.02 11.47
C ALA A 73 10.23 -17.97 12.19
N VAL A 74 10.21 -16.73 11.71
CA VAL A 74 10.92 -15.65 12.39
C VAL A 74 9.99 -15.16 13.47
N GLU A 75 10.52 -15.11 14.68
CA GLU A 75 9.80 -14.60 15.84
C GLU A 75 9.37 -13.15 15.60
N PRO A 76 8.09 -12.81 15.83
CA PRO A 76 7.63 -11.45 15.65
C PRO A 76 8.29 -10.53 16.68
N VAL A 77 8.83 -9.41 16.21
CA VAL A 77 9.36 -8.36 17.08
C VAL A 77 8.19 -7.70 17.79
N ARG A 78 8.10 -7.83 19.11
CA ARG A 78 6.96 -7.36 19.90
C ARG A 78 6.90 -5.84 20.03
N ASN A 79 8.05 -5.18 20.10
CA ASN A 79 8.16 -3.73 20.23
C ASN A 79 9.25 -3.20 19.28
N PRO A 80 8.94 -3.03 17.99
CA PRO A 80 9.90 -2.50 17.03
C PRO A 80 10.10 -1.00 17.25
N ASP A 81 11.34 -0.53 17.11
CA ASP A 81 11.65 0.90 17.13
C ASP A 81 11.06 1.58 15.88
N ILE A 82 10.29 2.65 16.09
CA ILE A 82 9.63 3.37 15.00
C ILE A 82 10.58 4.46 14.47
N ALA A 83 11.23 4.17 13.34
CA ALA A 83 12.18 5.09 12.71
C ALA A 83 11.51 6.20 11.87
N TYR A 84 10.32 5.94 11.31
CA TYR A 84 9.73 6.79 10.26
C TYR A 84 8.34 7.27 10.64
N THR A 85 8.21 8.58 10.84
CA THR A 85 6.95 9.25 11.23
C THR A 85 6.65 10.51 10.42
N GLN A 86 7.47 10.79 9.41
CA GLN A 86 7.43 12.01 8.61
C GLN A 86 6.76 11.79 7.24
N ILE A 87 6.49 12.88 6.53
CA ILE A 87 5.99 12.86 5.14
C ILE A 87 7.17 12.51 4.22
N PHE A 88 6.97 11.61 3.26
CA PHE A 88 8.01 11.17 2.33
C PHE A 88 7.81 11.79 0.95
N ILE A 89 8.69 12.71 0.53
CA ILE A 89 8.64 13.40 -0.77
C ILE A 89 10.05 13.51 -1.33
N ASN A 90 10.23 13.20 -2.63
CA ASN A 90 11.54 13.23 -3.29
C ASN A 90 12.63 12.43 -2.58
N ASN A 91 12.30 11.23 -2.10
CA ASN A 91 13.20 10.37 -1.30
C ASN A 91 13.73 11.01 -0.01
N GLY A 92 13.08 12.08 0.48
CA GLY A 92 13.41 12.77 1.71
C GLY A 92 12.24 12.81 2.70
N TRP A 93 12.57 13.01 3.97
CA TRP A 93 11.63 13.11 5.06
C TRP A 93 11.33 14.56 5.42
N HIS A 94 10.04 14.91 5.49
CA HIS A 94 9.56 16.27 5.68
C HIS A 94 8.55 16.34 6.82
N ASN A 95 8.59 17.42 7.58
CA ASN A 95 7.51 17.75 8.52
C ASN A 95 6.30 18.30 7.76
N SER A 96 5.11 18.17 8.36
CA SER A 96 3.89 18.74 7.79
C SER A 96 4.02 20.27 7.68
N ALA A 97 3.44 20.87 6.64
CA ALA A 97 3.38 22.32 6.51
C ALA A 97 2.64 22.98 7.67
N SER A 98 1.68 22.25 8.25
CA SER A 98 0.89 22.69 9.40
C SER A 98 1.62 22.52 10.74
N GLY A 99 2.70 21.74 10.79
CA GLY A 99 3.37 21.31 12.02
C GLY A 99 2.54 20.35 12.88
N LYS A 100 1.34 19.96 12.43
CA LYS A 100 0.47 19.04 13.17
C LYS A 100 0.94 17.61 13.05
N THR A 101 0.61 16.83 14.07
CA THR A 101 0.83 15.39 14.13
C THR A 101 -0.42 14.70 14.69
N PHE A 102 -0.69 13.46 14.29
CA PHE A 102 -1.74 12.63 14.85
C PHE A 102 -1.17 11.35 15.48
N PRO A 103 -1.79 10.83 16.56
CA PRO A 103 -1.33 9.60 17.19
C PRO A 103 -1.78 8.36 16.39
N THR A 104 -0.88 7.40 16.22
CA THR A 104 -1.25 6.03 15.83
C THR A 104 -1.26 5.14 17.07
N VAL A 105 -2.33 4.37 17.23
CA VAL A 105 -2.65 3.64 18.46
C VAL A 105 -2.63 2.14 18.19
N ASN A 106 -2.09 1.38 19.14
CA ASN A 106 -2.17 -0.07 19.10
C ASN A 106 -3.61 -0.50 19.43
N PRO A 107 -4.33 -1.18 18.53
CA PRO A 107 -5.72 -1.57 18.77
C PRO A 107 -5.89 -2.61 19.88
N THR A 108 -4.82 -3.34 20.25
CA THR A 108 -4.84 -4.36 21.30
C THR A 108 -4.60 -3.77 22.69
N SER A 109 -3.63 -2.86 22.84
CA SER A 109 -3.31 -2.25 24.15
C SER A 109 -3.97 -0.90 24.39
N GLY A 110 -4.40 -0.20 23.33
CA GLY A 110 -4.89 1.17 23.40
C GLY A 110 -3.79 2.23 23.59
N GLU A 111 -2.52 1.83 23.62
CA GLU A 111 -1.39 2.73 23.81
C GLU A 111 -0.99 3.42 22.50
N VAL A 112 -0.51 4.65 22.62
CA VAL A 112 0.03 5.39 21.47
C VAL A 112 1.38 4.79 21.09
N ILE A 113 1.48 4.32 19.85
CA ILE A 113 2.73 3.76 19.29
C ILE A 113 3.67 4.92 18.92
N ALA A 114 3.17 5.90 18.17
CA ALA A 114 3.95 7.03 17.68
C ALA A 114 3.05 8.21 17.29
N HIS A 115 3.65 9.40 17.16
CA HIS A 115 3.01 10.57 16.54
C HIS A 115 3.54 10.71 15.11
N VAL A 116 2.63 10.74 14.13
CA VAL A 116 2.94 10.84 12.70
C VAL A 116 2.54 12.22 12.19
N GLN A 117 3.33 12.78 11.29
CA GLN A 117 3.06 14.08 10.67
C GLN A 117 1.71 14.07 9.95
N GLU A 118 0.87 15.06 10.24
CA GLU A 118 -0.45 15.21 9.63
C GLU A 118 -0.33 16.05 8.35
N GLY A 119 -0.20 15.36 7.21
CA GLY A 119 -0.23 16.00 5.91
C GLY A 119 -1.59 16.61 5.61
N ASP A 120 -1.55 17.79 5.01
CA ASP A 120 -2.73 18.52 4.55
C ASP A 120 -2.57 18.88 3.06
N LYS A 121 -3.51 19.64 2.50
CA LYS A 121 -3.53 20.07 1.11
C LYS A 121 -2.17 20.63 0.64
N ALA A 122 -1.52 21.46 1.44
CA ALA A 122 -0.24 22.06 1.06
C ALA A 122 0.88 21.01 0.87
N ASP A 123 0.85 19.92 1.63
CA ASP A 123 1.84 18.85 1.52
C ASP A 123 1.49 17.90 0.37
N VAL A 124 0.20 17.66 0.12
CA VAL A 124 -0.28 17.00 -1.09
C VAL A 124 0.17 17.76 -2.34
N ASP A 125 -0.02 19.09 -2.38
CA ASP A 125 0.39 19.92 -3.51
C ASP A 125 1.90 19.75 -3.79
N LYS A 126 2.76 19.77 -2.76
CA LYS A 126 4.21 19.52 -2.89
C LYS A 126 4.50 18.12 -3.44
N ALA A 127 3.82 17.09 -2.92
CA ALA A 127 4.00 15.70 -3.35
C ALA A 127 3.58 15.51 -4.82
N VAL A 128 2.49 16.14 -5.25
CA VAL A 128 2.03 16.09 -6.65
C VAL A 128 3.00 16.82 -7.57
N GLN A 129 3.54 17.97 -7.17
CA GLN A 129 4.56 18.65 -7.98
C GLN A 129 5.85 17.83 -8.08
N ALA A 130 6.28 17.16 -7.01
CA ALA A 130 7.41 16.23 -7.03
C ALA A 130 7.16 15.06 -8.00
N ALA A 131 6.00 14.43 -7.93
CA ALA A 131 5.59 13.39 -8.85
C ALA A 131 5.56 13.88 -10.31
N LYS A 132 5.07 15.11 -10.54
CA LYS A 132 4.94 15.70 -11.87
C LYS A 132 6.31 15.92 -12.50
N LYS A 133 7.23 16.49 -11.74
CA LYS A 133 8.64 16.65 -12.15
C LYS A 133 9.30 15.31 -12.46
N ALA A 134 9.10 14.30 -11.62
CA ALA A 134 9.61 12.95 -11.87
C ALA A 134 9.01 12.30 -13.14
N PHE A 135 7.82 12.74 -13.57
CA PHE A 135 7.12 12.23 -14.74
C PHE A 135 7.32 13.07 -16.03
N GLU A 136 8.10 14.15 -16.00
CA GLU A 136 8.37 15.01 -17.16
C GLU A 136 9.09 14.25 -18.30
N LEU A 137 8.82 14.66 -19.54
CA LEU A 137 9.52 14.07 -20.69
C LEU A 137 11.03 14.35 -20.59
N GLY A 138 11.84 13.31 -20.69
CA GLY A 138 13.29 13.40 -20.50
C GLY A 138 13.76 13.23 -19.06
N SER A 139 12.84 13.05 -18.09
CA SER A 139 13.23 12.65 -16.73
C SER A 139 13.82 11.24 -16.71
N GLU A 140 14.67 10.97 -15.73
CA GLU A 140 15.28 9.65 -15.51
C GLU A 140 14.23 8.52 -15.50
N TRP A 141 13.12 8.72 -14.79
CA TRP A 141 12.04 7.74 -14.70
C TRP A 141 11.33 7.49 -16.05
N ARG A 142 11.20 8.53 -16.89
CA ARG A 142 10.55 8.43 -18.20
C ARG A 142 11.46 7.87 -19.29
N THR A 143 12.76 8.06 -19.17
CA THR A 143 13.76 7.54 -20.11
C THR A 143 14.27 6.15 -19.73
N MET A 144 14.04 5.71 -18.49
CA MET A 144 14.44 4.39 -18.01
C MET A 144 13.79 3.26 -18.80
N ASP A 145 14.56 2.22 -19.11
CA ASP A 145 14.07 1.03 -19.80
C ASP A 145 13.04 0.28 -18.94
N ALA A 146 12.10 -0.38 -19.62
CA ALA A 146 11.07 -1.14 -18.92
C ALA A 146 11.64 -2.30 -18.08
N SER A 147 12.74 -2.91 -18.53
CA SER A 147 13.47 -3.93 -17.79
C SER A 147 14.08 -3.39 -16.51
N ASP A 148 14.64 -2.18 -16.54
CA ASP A 148 15.28 -1.55 -15.39
C ASP A 148 14.28 -1.21 -14.30
N ARG A 149 13.07 -0.78 -14.69
CA ARG A 149 11.95 -0.65 -13.74
C ARG A 149 11.60 -1.98 -13.07
N GLY A 150 11.65 -3.08 -13.82
CA GLY A 150 11.47 -4.44 -13.28
C GLY A 150 12.56 -4.83 -12.28
N ILE A 151 13.81 -4.43 -12.53
CA ILE A 151 14.92 -4.64 -11.60
C ILE A 151 14.70 -3.87 -10.30
N LEU A 152 14.29 -2.60 -10.37
CA LEU A 152 13.97 -1.79 -9.17
C LEU A 152 12.83 -2.41 -8.35
N LEU A 153 11.80 -2.92 -9.02
CA LEU A 153 10.68 -3.61 -8.36
C LEU A 153 11.12 -4.90 -7.65
N ASN A 154 11.97 -5.71 -8.28
CA ASN A 154 12.52 -6.91 -7.64
C ASN A 154 13.43 -6.55 -6.46
N ARG A 155 14.28 -5.53 -6.59
CA ARG A 155 15.10 -5.04 -5.47
C ARG A 155 14.24 -4.59 -4.30
N LEU A 156 13.14 -3.88 -4.56
CA LEU A 156 12.20 -3.51 -3.51
C LEU A 156 11.56 -4.74 -2.85
N ALA A 157 11.23 -5.78 -3.63
CA ALA A 157 10.71 -7.03 -3.09
C ALA A 157 11.75 -7.74 -2.19
N ASP A 158 13.02 -7.78 -2.60
CA ASP A 158 14.12 -8.34 -1.79
C ASP A 158 14.28 -7.59 -0.47
N LEU A 159 14.18 -6.25 -0.49
CA LEU A 159 14.23 -5.41 0.72
C LEU A 159 13.01 -5.63 1.64
N ILE A 160 11.82 -5.83 1.07
CA ILE A 160 10.63 -6.16 1.85
C ILE A 160 10.76 -7.56 2.47
N GLU A 161 11.34 -8.52 1.75
CA GLU A 161 11.60 -9.86 2.27
C GLU A 161 12.63 -9.84 3.41
N ARG A 162 13.69 -9.03 3.28
CA ARG A 162 14.66 -8.76 4.36
C ARG A 162 13.95 -8.26 5.62
N ASP A 163 13.05 -7.29 5.46
CA ASP A 163 12.38 -6.61 6.57
C ASP A 163 11.00 -7.23 6.91
N ARG A 164 10.73 -8.45 6.45
CA ARG A 164 9.41 -9.10 6.59
C ARG A 164 8.92 -9.16 8.03
N CYS A 165 9.82 -9.20 9.01
CA CYS A 165 9.46 -9.27 10.42
C CYS A 165 8.80 -8.00 10.96
N LEU A 166 8.95 -6.87 10.25
CA LEU A 166 8.34 -5.58 10.55
C LEU A 166 7.08 -5.30 9.73
N ILE A 167 6.88 -6.00 8.61
CA ILE A 167 5.88 -5.67 7.58
C ILE A 167 4.83 -6.79 7.40
N ALA A 168 5.22 -8.06 7.52
CA ALA A 168 4.53 -9.19 6.90
C ALA A 168 3.16 -9.55 7.49
N TRP A 169 2.84 -9.12 8.70
CA TRP A 169 1.61 -9.49 9.39
C TRP A 169 0.47 -8.47 9.20
N ASN A 170 0.63 -7.47 8.32
CA ASN A 170 -0.37 -6.43 8.12
C ASN A 170 -0.95 -6.40 6.68
N PHE A 171 -2.27 -6.27 6.57
CA PHE A 171 -2.96 -6.00 5.30
C PHE A 171 -2.56 -4.67 4.64
N PRO A 172 -2.18 -3.60 5.38
CA PRO A 172 -1.73 -2.34 4.78
C PRO A 172 -0.55 -2.46 3.80
N ALA A 173 0.48 -3.26 4.11
CA ALA A 173 1.61 -3.44 3.21
C ALA A 173 1.26 -4.25 1.95
N LEU A 174 0.41 -5.27 2.08
CA LEU A 174 -0.11 -6.01 0.93
C LEU A 174 -0.92 -5.10 0.00
N MET A 175 -1.79 -4.27 0.57
CA MET A 175 -2.57 -3.32 -0.23
C MET A 175 -1.70 -2.26 -0.88
N GLN A 176 -0.64 -1.81 -0.21
CA GLN A 176 0.35 -0.93 -0.81
C GLN A 176 1.03 -1.58 -2.02
N ALA A 177 1.46 -2.84 -1.91
CA ALA A 177 2.06 -3.59 -3.00
C ALA A 177 1.10 -3.74 -4.21
N TRP A 178 -0.18 -4.01 -3.98
CA TRP A 178 -1.20 -4.14 -5.05
C TRP A 178 -1.42 -2.86 -5.86
N LYS A 179 -1.09 -1.67 -5.32
CA LYS A 179 -1.11 -0.41 -6.10
C LYS A 179 0.25 -0.05 -6.65
N LEU A 180 1.30 -0.10 -5.84
CA LEU A 180 2.64 0.30 -6.26
C LEU A 180 3.16 -0.59 -7.38
N GLY A 181 3.00 -1.91 -7.27
CA GLY A 181 3.48 -2.88 -8.26
C GLY A 181 3.02 -2.54 -9.69
N PRO A 182 1.71 -2.58 -9.99
CA PRO A 182 1.23 -2.26 -11.34
C PRO A 182 1.47 -0.79 -11.72
N ALA A 183 1.40 0.16 -10.79
CA ALA A 183 1.63 1.57 -11.12
C ALA A 183 3.06 1.83 -11.60
N LEU A 184 4.04 1.32 -10.87
CA LEU A 184 5.47 1.51 -11.14
C LEU A 184 5.93 0.67 -12.33
N ALA A 185 5.42 -0.55 -12.49
CA ALA A 185 5.71 -1.39 -13.66
C ALA A 185 5.32 -0.67 -14.97
N MET A 186 4.16 0.00 -14.96
CA MET A 186 3.68 0.80 -16.07
C MET A 186 4.33 2.20 -16.16
N GLY A 187 5.33 2.49 -15.33
CA GLY A 187 6.10 3.74 -15.38
C GLY A 187 5.37 4.97 -14.85
N ASN A 188 4.31 4.82 -14.07
CA ASN A 188 3.62 5.97 -13.46
C ASN A 188 4.39 6.45 -12.21
N THR A 189 4.18 7.71 -11.83
CA THR A 189 4.58 8.26 -10.53
C THR A 189 3.39 8.25 -9.58
N VAL A 190 3.65 8.09 -8.29
CA VAL A 190 2.62 7.88 -7.27
C VAL A 190 2.70 8.90 -6.14
N VAL A 191 1.54 9.42 -5.76
CA VAL A 191 1.32 10.05 -4.45
C VAL A 191 0.37 9.13 -3.68
N MET A 192 0.74 8.75 -2.46
CA MET A 192 0.04 7.76 -1.66
C MET A 192 -0.36 8.35 -0.32
N LYS A 193 -1.65 8.26 0.02
CA LYS A 193 -2.14 8.52 1.38
C LYS A 193 -2.50 7.20 2.08
N PRO A 194 -1.65 6.70 3.00
CA PRO A 194 -1.98 5.53 3.81
C PRO A 194 -3.06 5.86 4.84
N ALA A 195 -3.75 4.86 5.36
CA ALA A 195 -4.76 5.04 6.39
C ALA A 195 -4.15 5.63 7.68
N GLU A 196 -4.88 6.54 8.32
CA GLU A 196 -4.44 7.19 9.56
C GLU A 196 -4.30 6.22 10.75
N GLN A 197 -5.01 5.09 10.72
CA GLN A 197 -4.87 4.06 11.76
C GLN A 197 -3.56 3.29 11.62
N THR A 198 -3.06 3.10 10.39
CA THR A 198 -1.92 2.22 10.08
C THR A 198 -0.87 2.84 9.12
N PRO A 199 -0.35 4.05 9.41
CA PRO A 199 0.59 4.73 8.50
C PRO A 199 2.01 4.14 8.54
N LEU A 200 2.43 3.54 9.65
CA LEU A 200 3.84 3.23 9.94
C LEU A 200 4.48 2.27 8.93
N SER A 201 3.78 1.20 8.54
CA SER A 201 4.34 0.25 7.56
C SER A 201 4.49 0.86 6.17
N ALA A 202 3.56 1.75 5.79
CA ALA A 202 3.64 2.44 4.51
C ALA A 202 4.84 3.40 4.45
N LEU A 203 5.17 4.05 5.58
CA LEU A 203 6.35 4.89 5.72
C LEU A 203 7.64 4.05 5.72
N HIS A 204 7.65 2.90 6.39
CA HIS A 204 8.79 1.98 6.33
C HIS A 204 9.08 1.53 4.90
N VAL A 205 8.07 1.12 4.16
CA VAL A 205 8.23 0.77 2.73
C VAL A 205 8.71 1.96 1.90
N ALA A 206 8.34 3.20 2.24
CA ALA A 206 8.85 4.38 1.56
C ALA A 206 10.39 4.53 1.74
N SER A 207 10.91 4.19 2.91
CA SER A 207 12.38 4.12 3.12
C SER A 207 13.04 3.10 2.20
N LEU A 208 12.41 1.93 2.02
CA LEU A 208 12.90 0.87 1.16
C LEU A 208 12.83 1.25 -0.32
N VAL A 209 11.88 2.11 -0.72
CA VAL A 209 11.83 2.66 -2.09
C VAL A 209 13.05 3.54 -2.36
N ALA A 210 13.47 4.37 -1.41
CA ALA A 210 14.70 5.15 -1.55
C ALA A 210 15.93 4.22 -1.60
N GLU A 211 15.97 3.19 -0.74
CA GLU A 211 17.07 2.21 -0.69
C GLU A 211 17.17 1.36 -1.97
N ALA A 212 16.03 0.98 -2.57
CA ALA A 212 15.99 0.23 -3.83
C ALA A 212 16.54 1.03 -5.04
N GLY A 213 16.64 2.36 -4.90
CA GLY A 213 17.19 3.25 -5.92
C GLY A 213 16.13 3.81 -6.88
N PHE A 214 14.87 3.92 -6.47
CA PHE A 214 13.88 4.62 -7.28
C PHE A 214 14.23 6.11 -7.39
N PRO A 215 14.07 6.74 -8.57
CA PRO A 215 14.33 8.18 -8.71
C PRO A 215 13.47 9.03 -7.77
N PRO A 216 14.02 10.15 -7.23
CA PRO A 216 13.27 11.05 -6.36
C PRO A 216 11.95 11.51 -7.00
N GLY A 217 10.86 11.39 -6.23
CA GLY A 217 9.54 11.85 -6.64
C GLY A 217 8.70 10.80 -7.36
N VAL A 218 9.26 9.63 -7.69
CA VAL A 218 8.50 8.53 -8.28
C VAL A 218 7.45 7.97 -7.32
N VAL A 219 7.80 7.87 -6.03
CA VAL A 219 6.86 7.51 -4.96
C VAL A 219 6.92 8.59 -3.88
N ASN A 220 5.76 9.13 -3.52
CA ASN A 220 5.61 10.09 -2.44
C ASN A 220 4.51 9.59 -1.50
N VAL A 221 4.72 9.66 -0.18
CA VAL A 221 3.78 9.17 0.82
C VAL A 221 3.41 10.32 1.77
N VAL A 222 2.13 10.67 1.78
CA VAL A 222 1.56 11.75 2.59
C VAL A 222 0.58 11.16 3.60
N PRO A 223 1.03 10.80 4.82
CA PRO A 223 0.13 10.43 5.90
C PRO A 223 -0.75 11.63 6.28
N GLY A 224 -1.99 11.38 6.67
CA GLY A 224 -2.95 12.42 7.02
C GLY A 224 -4.39 11.90 7.03
N MET A 225 -5.34 12.75 7.40
CA MET A 225 -6.75 12.34 7.52
C MET A 225 -7.42 12.20 6.15
N GLY A 226 -8.45 11.35 6.06
CA GLY A 226 -9.25 11.17 4.84
C GLY A 226 -9.87 12.48 4.33
N PRO A 227 -10.58 13.25 5.19
CA PRO A 227 -11.19 14.52 4.80
C PRO A 227 -10.22 15.65 4.43
N THR A 228 -8.95 15.56 4.82
CA THR A 228 -7.94 16.59 4.52
C THR A 228 -7.05 16.14 3.37
N ALA A 229 -6.04 15.32 3.64
CA ALA A 229 -5.10 14.83 2.63
C ALA A 229 -5.78 13.99 1.55
N GLY A 230 -6.72 13.11 1.93
CA GLY A 230 -7.43 12.24 0.97
C GLY A 230 -8.34 13.03 0.02
N ALA A 231 -9.09 14.00 0.54
CA ALA A 231 -9.93 14.87 -0.27
C ALA A 231 -9.11 15.83 -1.14
N ALA A 232 -8.01 16.38 -0.60
CA ALA A 232 -7.08 17.22 -1.35
C ALA A 232 -6.51 16.47 -2.57
N ILE A 233 -6.10 15.21 -2.37
CA ILE A 233 -5.67 14.31 -3.44
C ILE A 233 -6.77 14.12 -4.50
N ALA A 234 -8.00 13.82 -4.06
CA ALA A 234 -9.09 13.49 -4.96
C ALA A 234 -9.50 14.67 -5.86
N ALA A 235 -9.45 15.88 -5.33
CA ALA A 235 -9.79 17.10 -6.03
C ALA A 235 -8.61 17.77 -6.77
N HIS A 236 -7.39 17.21 -6.70
CA HIS A 236 -6.21 17.86 -7.24
C HIS A 236 -6.17 17.81 -8.77
N ARG A 237 -6.13 18.97 -9.44
CA ARG A 237 -6.25 19.08 -10.91
C ARG A 237 -5.11 18.43 -11.70
N ASP A 238 -3.92 18.36 -11.12
CA ASP A 238 -2.77 17.69 -11.74
C ASP A 238 -2.72 16.17 -11.49
N VAL A 239 -3.74 15.58 -10.85
CA VAL A 239 -3.81 14.13 -10.64
C VAL A 239 -4.59 13.47 -11.78
N ASP A 240 -3.91 12.66 -12.58
CA ASP A 240 -4.52 12.07 -13.78
C ASP A 240 -5.42 10.86 -13.49
N LYS A 241 -5.13 10.11 -12.42
CA LYS A 241 -5.89 8.90 -12.05
C LYS A 241 -5.88 8.67 -10.55
N ILE A 242 -7.03 8.26 -10.03
CA ILE A 242 -7.18 7.85 -8.64
C ILE A 242 -7.43 6.33 -8.57
N ALA A 243 -6.79 5.69 -7.60
CA ALA A 243 -7.15 4.37 -7.11
C ALA A 243 -7.56 4.49 -5.64
N PHE A 244 -8.67 3.85 -5.26
CA PHE A 244 -9.22 3.94 -3.91
C PHE A 244 -9.61 2.56 -3.39
N THR A 245 -9.41 2.29 -2.10
CA THR A 245 -9.85 1.04 -1.45
C THR A 245 -10.30 1.27 -0.02
N GLY A 246 -11.56 1.68 0.13
CA GLY A 246 -12.19 1.86 1.44
C GLY A 246 -13.69 1.63 1.35
N SER A 247 -14.44 2.26 2.26
CA SER A 247 -15.90 2.15 2.28
C SER A 247 -16.54 2.68 0.98
N THR A 248 -17.70 2.13 0.63
CA THR A 248 -18.50 2.62 -0.51
C THR A 248 -18.91 4.08 -0.30
N GLU A 249 -19.19 4.47 0.95
CA GLU A 249 -19.57 5.84 1.29
C GLU A 249 -18.45 6.84 0.97
N THR A 250 -17.24 6.59 1.47
CA THR A 250 -16.07 7.45 1.22
C THR A 250 -15.74 7.50 -0.27
N LYS A 251 -15.86 6.36 -0.97
CA LYS A 251 -15.69 6.32 -2.43
C LYS A 251 -16.68 7.24 -3.15
N LEU A 252 -17.96 7.20 -2.75
CA LEU A 252 -18.99 8.04 -3.36
C LEU A 252 -18.77 9.52 -3.06
N GLN A 253 -18.29 9.87 -1.87
CA GLN A 253 -17.93 11.25 -1.52
C GLN A 253 -16.80 11.76 -2.43
N GLN A 254 -15.76 10.97 -2.64
CA GLN A 254 -14.62 11.33 -3.51
C GLN A 254 -14.96 11.34 -5.01
N MET A 255 -15.94 10.55 -5.45
CA MET A 255 -16.38 10.55 -6.86
C MET A 255 -17.32 11.71 -7.21
N ARG A 256 -17.89 12.39 -6.20
CA ARG A 256 -18.83 13.51 -6.37
C ARG A 256 -18.15 14.88 -6.34
N SER A 257 -16.94 14.96 -5.82
CA SER A 257 -16.10 16.17 -5.78
C SER A 257 -15.38 16.39 -7.10
#